data_AF-A0A059WYS2-F1
#
_entry.id   AF-A0A059WYS2-F1
#
_cell.length_a   1.000
_cell.length_b   1.000
_cell.length_c   1.000
_cell.angle_alpha   90.00
_cell.angle_beta   90.00
_cell.angle_gamma   90.00
#
_symmetry.space_group_name_H-M   'P 1'
#
loop_
_entity.id
_entity.type
_entity.pdbx_description
1 polymer ?
#
loop_
_entity_poly.entity_id
_entity_poly.type
_entity_poly.pdbx_seq_one_letter_code
_entity_poly.pdbx_strand_id
1 'polypeptide(L)'
;YRLMRFNTMMDMFDRDFPGHYLRLIRRVRTSVIALIPTVTGIHATLSTVGTSRVVIGGPVFQKIAVRRNPETVALSSPRDATGLFELDQQPELLLPFEGTGVEASWEFRMPKASNLFDYSTIADVILTIEYTALNDFGYRQEVIQSLSTTISSDIPFSFRNQFADQWFDLNNPEQTATPMVVRFVTTREDFPPNLEDLRIQQVLLAFLRAAGSSSEVSGSSLLFTEDGGGGPVGGAANTVEGVISTRRADGKAIRAGDAASWIPILGKAPFGDWELALPADPVTKALFANEEIEDILLVITYSGRTPDWPS
;
A
#
# COMPACT_ATOMS: atom_id res chain seq x y z
N TYR A 1 3.94 7.65 -15.81
CA TYR A 1 3.91 6.18 -16.00
C TYR A 1 3.57 5.55 -14.66
N ARG A 2 2.82 4.44 -14.58
CA ARG A 2 2.73 3.68 -13.32
C ARG A 2 3.58 2.42 -13.44
N LEU A 3 4.65 2.38 -12.65
CA LEU A 3 5.53 1.23 -12.44
C LEU A 3 5.44 0.90 -10.95
N MET A 4 5.03 -0.32 -10.64
CA MET A 4 4.97 -0.81 -9.27
C MET A 4 5.88 -2.03 -9.15
N ARG A 5 6.81 -1.98 -8.20
CA ARG A 5 7.63 -3.12 -7.81
C ARG A 5 7.28 -3.50 -6.39
N PHE A 6 7.01 -4.76 -6.17
CA PHE A 6 6.63 -5.28 -4.86
C PHE A 6 7.13 -6.71 -4.72
N ASN A 7 7.18 -7.18 -3.47
CA ASN A 7 7.60 -8.54 -3.14
C ASN A 7 6.47 -9.25 -2.42
N THR A 8 6.28 -10.51 -2.74
CA THR A 8 5.54 -11.43 -1.88
C THR A 8 6.57 -12.11 -0.97
N MET A 9 6.37 -12.02 0.34
CA MET A 9 7.29 -12.58 1.34
C MET A 9 6.76 -13.91 1.87
N MET A 10 7.65 -14.78 2.36
CA MET A 10 7.25 -16.11 2.85
C MET A 10 6.31 -16.02 4.06
N ASP A 11 6.55 -15.06 4.94
CA ASP A 11 5.79 -14.83 6.17
C ASP A 11 4.32 -14.48 5.90
N MET A 12 4.03 -13.81 4.78
CA MET A 12 2.65 -13.56 4.32
C MET A 12 1.88 -14.87 4.17
N PHE A 13 2.48 -15.88 3.52
CA PHE A 13 1.84 -17.18 3.31
C PHE A 13 1.90 -18.09 4.55
N ASP A 14 2.93 -17.94 5.39
CA ASP A 14 3.01 -18.63 6.68
C ASP A 14 1.92 -18.16 7.64
N ARG A 15 1.54 -16.88 7.60
CA ARG A 15 0.41 -16.32 8.36
C ARG A 15 -0.95 -16.80 7.88
N ASP A 16 -1.08 -17.18 6.62
CA ASP A 16 -2.32 -17.79 6.13
C ASP A 16 -2.39 -19.27 6.53
N PHE A 17 -1.28 -20.01 6.31
CA PHE A 17 -1.22 -21.45 6.52
C PHE A 17 0.16 -21.88 7.03
N PRO A 18 0.42 -21.89 8.35
CA PRO A 18 1.77 -22.10 8.90
C PRO A 18 2.33 -23.50 8.67
N GLY A 19 1.50 -24.50 8.39
CA GLY A 19 1.95 -25.87 8.05
C GLY A 19 2.30 -26.09 6.58
N HIS A 20 1.99 -25.12 5.71
CA HIS A 20 2.22 -25.28 4.28
C HIS A 20 3.70 -25.13 3.93
N TYR A 21 4.23 -26.08 3.18
CA TYR A 21 5.54 -26.01 2.55
C TYR A 21 5.43 -26.43 1.08
N LEU A 22 6.52 -26.33 0.32
CA LEU A 22 6.55 -26.55 -1.12
C LEU A 22 5.49 -25.70 -1.86
N ARG A 23 5.30 -24.45 -1.41
CA ARG A 23 4.32 -23.53 -1.99
C ARG A 23 4.77 -23.11 -3.39
N LEU A 24 4.10 -23.64 -4.41
CA LEU A 24 4.35 -23.34 -5.82
C LEU A 24 3.11 -22.71 -6.44
N ILE A 25 3.30 -21.57 -7.11
CA ILE A 25 2.25 -20.85 -7.81
C ILE A 25 1.64 -21.76 -8.86
N ARG A 26 0.31 -21.82 -8.93
CA ARG A 26 -0.46 -22.49 -9.99
C ARG A 26 -0.97 -21.48 -11.02
N ARG A 27 -1.36 -20.30 -10.57
CA ARG A 27 -1.92 -19.23 -11.41
C ARG A 27 -1.83 -17.88 -10.70
N VAL A 28 -1.68 -16.82 -11.49
CA VAL A 28 -1.77 -15.45 -11.01
C VAL A 28 -2.81 -14.70 -11.84
N ARG A 29 -3.69 -13.95 -11.17
CA ARG A 29 -4.67 -13.06 -11.80
C ARG A 29 -4.44 -11.63 -11.36
N THR A 30 -4.65 -10.69 -12.27
CA THR A 30 -4.56 -9.26 -11.99
C THR A 30 -5.88 -8.57 -12.31
N SER A 31 -6.38 -7.76 -11.37
CA SER A 31 -7.55 -6.92 -11.54
C SER A 31 -7.19 -5.46 -11.26
N VAL A 32 -7.54 -4.55 -12.16
CA VAL A 32 -7.38 -3.10 -12.01
C VAL A 32 -8.76 -2.48 -11.81
N ILE A 33 -9.01 -1.96 -10.61
CA ILE A 33 -10.26 -1.29 -10.25
C ILE A 33 -10.11 0.19 -10.61
N ALA A 34 -10.71 0.59 -11.74
CA ALA A 34 -10.73 1.98 -12.20
C ALA A 34 -11.90 2.24 -13.17
N LEU A 35 -12.15 3.52 -13.50
CA LEU A 35 -13.10 3.90 -14.54
C LEU A 35 -12.48 3.70 -15.94
N ILE A 36 -12.42 2.44 -16.36
CA ILE A 36 -11.81 2.02 -17.64
C ILE A 36 -12.90 1.85 -18.71
N PRO A 37 -12.75 2.46 -19.90
CA PRO A 37 -13.65 2.22 -21.03
C PRO A 37 -13.70 0.74 -21.40
N THR A 38 -14.91 0.17 -21.46
CA THR A 38 -15.14 -1.28 -21.67
C THR A 38 -14.57 -1.80 -22.98
N VAL A 39 -14.51 -0.98 -24.03
CA VAL A 39 -14.02 -1.36 -25.37
C VAL A 39 -12.49 -1.37 -25.48
N THR A 40 -11.79 -0.65 -24.60
CA THR A 40 -10.33 -0.49 -24.68
C THR A 40 -9.59 -1.39 -23.70
N GLY A 41 -10.19 -1.65 -22.53
CA GLY A 41 -9.52 -2.40 -21.47
C GLY A 41 -8.28 -1.66 -20.95
N ILE A 42 -7.26 -2.44 -20.56
CA ILE A 42 -5.96 -1.92 -20.11
C ILE A 42 -4.85 -2.40 -21.03
N HIS A 43 -3.71 -1.72 -20.99
CA HIS A 43 -2.48 -2.17 -21.62
C HIS A 43 -1.39 -2.20 -20.55
N ALA A 44 -1.29 -3.34 -19.87
CA ALA A 44 -0.37 -3.54 -18.77
C ALA A 44 0.49 -4.79 -18.96
N THR A 45 1.57 -4.88 -18.19
CA THR A 45 2.38 -6.09 -18.09
C THR A 45 2.61 -6.45 -16.64
N LEU A 46 2.54 -7.74 -16.31
CA LEU A 46 3.00 -8.28 -15.05
C LEU A 46 4.21 -9.17 -15.32
N SER A 47 5.29 -8.98 -14.54
CA SER A 47 6.49 -9.78 -14.66
C SER A 47 6.96 -10.28 -13.30
N THR A 48 7.55 -11.48 -13.27
CA THR A 48 8.42 -11.89 -12.17
C THR A 48 9.81 -11.31 -12.41
N VAL A 49 10.45 -10.80 -11.37
CA VAL A 49 11.82 -10.30 -11.43
C VAL A 49 12.68 -11.05 -10.41
N GLY A 50 13.89 -11.42 -10.81
CA GLY A 50 14.83 -12.11 -9.91
C GLY A 50 14.44 -13.56 -9.60
N THR A 51 14.88 -14.04 -8.43
CA THR A 51 14.78 -15.43 -8.02
C THR A 51 13.67 -15.63 -7.00
N SER A 52 12.73 -16.52 -7.31
CA SER A 52 11.72 -16.94 -6.34
C SER A 52 12.24 -18.02 -5.37
N ARG A 53 11.63 -18.15 -4.20
CA ARG A 53 12.00 -19.14 -3.18
C ARG A 53 10.82 -19.94 -2.69
N VAL A 54 11.13 -21.13 -2.18
CA VAL A 54 10.20 -22.11 -1.62
C VAL A 54 10.86 -22.82 -0.44
N VAL A 55 10.07 -23.25 0.54
CA VAL A 55 10.54 -24.15 1.61
C VAL A 55 10.30 -25.59 1.18
N ILE A 56 11.34 -26.42 1.15
CA ILE A 56 11.21 -27.87 0.91
C ILE A 56 11.26 -28.62 2.23
N GLY A 57 10.54 -29.74 2.28
CA GLY A 57 10.62 -30.70 3.39
C GLY A 57 11.84 -31.63 3.26
N GLY A 58 12.02 -32.48 4.27
CA GLY A 58 13.14 -33.41 4.40
C GLY A 58 13.44 -33.67 5.88
N PRO A 59 14.66 -34.09 6.24
CA PRO A 59 15.07 -34.17 7.64
C PRO A 59 14.99 -32.82 8.37
N VAL A 60 15.14 -31.71 7.61
CA VAL A 60 15.01 -30.33 8.08
C VAL A 60 14.33 -29.52 6.98
N PHE A 61 13.42 -28.62 7.35
CA PHE A 61 12.80 -27.68 6.44
C PHE A 61 13.80 -26.59 6.03
N GLN A 62 13.95 -26.38 4.74
CA GLN A 62 14.94 -25.43 4.22
C GLN A 62 14.38 -24.59 3.08
N LYS A 63 14.71 -23.29 3.11
CA LYS A 63 14.38 -22.36 2.05
C LYS A 63 15.38 -22.50 0.91
N ILE A 64 14.89 -22.79 -0.29
CA ILE A 64 15.69 -22.94 -1.50
C ILE A 64 15.21 -21.98 -2.59
N ALA A 65 16.12 -21.63 -3.50
CA ALA A 65 15.78 -20.90 -4.72
C ALA A 65 15.13 -21.82 -5.76
N VAL A 66 14.03 -21.39 -6.34
CA VAL A 66 13.45 -22.01 -7.54
C VAL A 66 14.11 -21.37 -8.75
N ARG A 67 14.81 -22.18 -9.55
CA ARG A 67 15.48 -21.71 -10.76
C ARG A 67 14.49 -21.70 -11.92
N ARG A 68 13.88 -20.55 -12.14
CA ARG A 68 13.04 -20.27 -13.31
C ARG A 68 13.48 -18.94 -13.92
N ASN A 69 13.41 -18.85 -15.24
CA ASN A 69 13.64 -17.58 -15.91
C ASN A 69 12.52 -16.59 -15.58
N PRO A 70 12.81 -15.29 -15.49
CA PRO A 70 11.78 -14.26 -15.44
C PRO A 70 10.76 -14.44 -16.55
N GLU A 71 9.48 -14.33 -16.20
CA GLU A 71 8.36 -14.40 -17.14
C GLU A 71 7.62 -13.08 -17.14
N THR A 72 7.03 -12.74 -18.28
CA THR A 72 6.22 -11.55 -18.46
C THR A 72 4.95 -11.92 -19.22
N VAL A 73 3.81 -11.43 -18.74
CA VAL A 73 2.53 -11.52 -19.45
C VAL A 73 2.01 -10.15 -19.80
N ALA A 74 1.30 -10.05 -20.93
CA ALA A 74 0.53 -8.87 -21.30
C ALA A 74 -0.90 -9.01 -20.76
N LEU A 75 -1.44 -7.92 -20.21
CA LEU A 75 -2.76 -7.85 -19.61
C LEU A 75 -3.60 -6.85 -20.40
N SER A 76 -4.69 -7.34 -21.01
CA SER A 76 -5.64 -6.53 -21.79
C SER A 76 -6.99 -6.34 -21.09
N SER A 77 -7.42 -7.32 -20.29
CA SER A 77 -8.62 -7.23 -19.46
C SER A 77 -8.32 -6.46 -18.16
N PRO A 78 -9.22 -5.57 -17.70
CA PRO A 78 -9.09 -4.93 -16.39
C PRO A 78 -9.50 -5.86 -15.23
N ARG A 79 -10.10 -7.03 -15.52
CA ARG A 79 -10.61 -7.95 -14.50
C ARG A 79 -10.05 -9.34 -14.69
N ASP A 80 -9.56 -9.93 -13.60
CA ASP A 80 -9.08 -11.31 -13.47
C ASP A 80 -8.13 -11.75 -14.60
N ALA A 81 -7.33 -10.83 -15.12
CA ALA A 81 -6.47 -11.06 -16.27
C ALA A 81 -5.29 -11.96 -15.90
N THR A 82 -5.12 -13.04 -16.66
CA THR A 82 -4.01 -14.00 -16.52
C THR A 82 -2.93 -13.82 -17.59
N GLY A 83 -3.24 -13.05 -18.64
CA GLY A 83 -2.42 -12.93 -19.85
C GLY A 83 -2.57 -14.09 -20.84
N LEU A 84 -3.51 -15.00 -20.59
CA LEU A 84 -3.94 -16.03 -21.53
C LEU A 84 -5.38 -15.78 -21.99
N PHE A 85 -5.77 -16.37 -23.11
CA PHE A 85 -7.16 -16.41 -23.55
C PHE A 85 -7.92 -17.52 -22.80
N GLU A 86 -9.13 -17.25 -22.31
CA GLU A 86 -9.90 -18.19 -21.46
C GLU A 86 -10.20 -19.54 -22.15
N LEU A 87 -10.32 -19.54 -23.47
CA LEU A 87 -10.66 -20.72 -24.28
C LEU A 87 -9.43 -21.53 -24.71
N ASP A 88 -8.21 -21.11 -24.35
CA ASP A 88 -6.96 -21.77 -24.72
C ASP A 88 -6.38 -22.54 -23.53
N GLN A 89 -7.02 -23.68 -23.19
CA GLN A 89 -6.45 -24.62 -22.25
C GLN A 89 -5.58 -25.62 -23.00
N GLN A 90 -4.27 -25.38 -22.99
CA GLN A 90 -3.26 -26.35 -23.42
C GLN A 90 -2.69 -27.03 -22.17
N PRO A 91 -3.33 -28.11 -21.67
CA PRO A 91 -2.93 -28.75 -20.41
C PRO A 91 -1.51 -29.30 -20.42
N GLU A 92 -0.92 -29.52 -21.60
CA GLU A 92 0.46 -29.91 -21.79
C GLU A 92 1.49 -28.81 -21.52
N LEU A 93 1.08 -27.53 -21.50
CA LEU A 93 1.95 -26.40 -21.21
C LEU A 93 1.71 -25.84 -19.80
N LEU A 94 2.78 -25.34 -19.19
CA LEU A 94 2.68 -24.62 -17.93
C LEU A 94 1.98 -23.27 -18.16
N LEU A 95 1.10 -22.89 -17.23
CA LEU A 95 0.56 -21.54 -17.19
C LEU A 95 1.68 -20.54 -16.85
N PRO A 96 1.52 -19.25 -17.23
CA PRO A 96 2.40 -18.21 -16.76
C PRO A 96 2.56 -18.26 -15.24
N PHE A 97 3.81 -18.21 -14.80
CA PHE A 97 4.23 -18.27 -13.40
C PHE A 97 3.98 -19.61 -12.69
N GLU A 98 3.40 -20.63 -13.34
CA GLU A 98 3.14 -21.95 -12.74
C GLU A 98 4.42 -22.72 -12.36
N GLY A 99 4.62 -23.02 -11.08
CA GLY A 99 5.85 -23.63 -10.57
C GLY A 99 6.88 -22.62 -10.05
N THR A 100 6.56 -21.32 -10.06
CA THR A 100 7.35 -20.30 -9.35
C THR A 100 7.11 -20.42 -7.84
N GLY A 101 8.13 -20.16 -7.02
CA GLY A 101 7.95 -20.08 -5.57
C GLY A 101 7.11 -18.86 -5.17
N VAL A 102 6.35 -18.96 -4.08
CA VAL A 102 5.48 -17.86 -3.62
C VAL A 102 6.24 -16.66 -3.03
N GLU A 103 7.45 -16.86 -2.52
CA GLU A 103 8.34 -15.74 -2.19
C GLU A 103 9.00 -15.27 -3.50
N ALA A 104 8.55 -14.14 -4.04
CA ALA A 104 8.96 -13.66 -5.35
C ALA A 104 8.92 -12.13 -5.41
N SER A 105 9.67 -11.57 -6.37
CA SER A 105 9.61 -10.14 -6.70
C SER A 105 8.82 -9.95 -7.99
N TRP A 106 7.98 -8.92 -8.00
CA TRP A 106 7.02 -8.65 -9.06
C TRP A 106 7.22 -7.24 -9.62
N GLU A 107 6.91 -7.08 -10.90
CA GLU A 107 6.87 -5.79 -11.56
C GLU A 107 5.59 -5.66 -12.38
N PHE A 108 4.73 -4.72 -11.97
CA PHE A 108 3.54 -4.32 -12.73
C PHE A 108 3.80 -2.99 -13.44
N ARG A 109 3.55 -2.94 -14.76
CA ARG A 109 3.68 -1.73 -15.58
C ARG A 109 2.39 -1.43 -16.29
N MET A 110 1.94 -0.18 -16.19
CA MET A 110 0.82 0.35 -16.98
C MET A 110 1.21 1.74 -17.49
N PRO A 111 1.75 1.84 -18.73
CA PRO A 111 2.18 3.12 -19.29
C PRO A 111 0.99 4.02 -19.65
N LYS A 112 1.01 5.28 -19.20
CA LYS A 112 -0.02 6.29 -19.56
C LYS A 112 -0.14 6.47 -21.08
N ALA A 113 0.97 6.36 -21.82
CA ALA A 113 1.00 6.49 -23.28
C ALA A 113 0.16 5.44 -24.04
N SER A 114 -0.11 4.28 -23.41
CA SER A 114 -0.90 3.19 -24.02
C SER A 114 -2.28 3.03 -23.37
N ASN A 115 -2.61 3.84 -22.37
CA ASN A 115 -3.82 3.73 -21.58
C ASN A 115 -4.47 5.09 -21.49
N LEU A 116 -5.36 5.37 -22.45
CA LEU A 116 -6.03 6.66 -22.62
C LEU A 116 -7.27 6.76 -21.72
N PHE A 117 -7.09 6.61 -20.41
CA PHE A 117 -8.12 6.86 -19.40
C PHE A 117 -7.52 7.64 -18.23
N ASP A 118 -8.37 8.20 -17.38
CA ASP A 118 -7.90 8.97 -16.23
C ASP A 118 -7.37 8.05 -15.12
N TYR A 119 -6.07 8.14 -14.84
CA TYR A 119 -5.37 7.36 -13.82
C TYR A 119 -5.72 7.80 -12.39
N SER A 120 -6.36 8.96 -12.21
CA SER A 120 -6.91 9.38 -10.92
C SER A 120 -8.03 8.44 -10.46
N THR A 121 -8.69 7.77 -11.41
CA THR A 121 -9.82 6.87 -11.15
C THR A 121 -9.39 5.47 -10.69
N ILE A 122 -8.08 5.17 -10.66
CA ILE A 122 -7.56 3.88 -10.20
C ILE A 122 -7.69 3.81 -8.68
N ALA A 123 -8.64 3.00 -8.22
CA ALA A 123 -8.86 2.70 -6.82
C ALA A 123 -7.87 1.64 -6.32
N ASP A 124 -7.68 0.55 -7.07
CA ASP A 124 -6.81 -0.56 -6.63
C ASP A 124 -6.25 -1.41 -7.79
N VAL A 125 -5.14 -2.11 -7.53
CA VAL A 125 -4.57 -3.16 -8.38
C VAL A 125 -4.43 -4.43 -7.53
N ILE A 126 -5.32 -5.38 -7.76
CA ILE A 126 -5.39 -6.63 -6.99
C ILE A 126 -4.62 -7.72 -7.72
N LEU A 127 -3.68 -8.35 -7.01
CA LEU A 127 -3.00 -9.56 -7.47
C LEU A 127 -3.51 -10.77 -6.69
N THR A 128 -4.16 -11.71 -7.38
CA THR A 128 -4.64 -12.96 -6.79
C THR A 128 -3.68 -14.09 -7.15
N ILE A 129 -2.99 -14.64 -6.15
CA ILE A 129 -2.04 -15.75 -6.32
C ILE A 129 -2.70 -17.05 -5.85
N GLU A 130 -2.92 -17.96 -6.79
CA GLU A 130 -3.32 -19.34 -6.49
C GLU A 130 -2.08 -20.22 -6.45
N TYR A 131 -1.93 -21.04 -5.42
CA TYR A 131 -0.77 -21.91 -5.25
C TYR A 131 -1.17 -23.30 -4.73
N THR A 132 -0.30 -24.28 -4.98
CA THR A 132 -0.37 -25.60 -4.37
C THR A 132 0.72 -25.74 -3.31
N ALA A 133 0.46 -26.56 -2.30
CA ALA A 133 1.39 -26.80 -1.20
C ALA A 133 1.24 -28.21 -0.65
N LEU A 134 2.28 -28.67 0.03
CA LEU A 134 2.22 -29.79 0.95
C LEU A 134 2.03 -29.27 2.37
N ASN A 135 1.57 -30.11 3.29
CA ASN A 135 1.32 -29.73 4.68
C ASN A 135 2.04 -30.67 5.64
N ASP A 136 2.65 -30.10 6.70
CA ASP A 136 3.30 -30.85 7.77
C ASP A 136 2.97 -30.26 9.15
N PHE A 137 2.66 -31.12 10.12
CA PHE A 137 2.29 -30.69 11.47
C PHE A 137 3.47 -30.25 12.32
N GLY A 138 4.64 -30.91 12.18
CA GLY A 138 5.85 -30.51 12.90
C GLY A 138 6.33 -29.14 12.42
N TYR A 139 6.38 -28.95 11.10
CA TYR A 139 6.71 -27.67 10.49
C TYR A 139 5.77 -26.55 10.93
N ARG A 140 4.47 -26.84 11.02
CA ARG A 140 3.49 -25.87 11.53
C ARG A 140 3.89 -25.32 12.90
N GLN A 141 4.33 -26.19 13.81
CA GLN A 141 4.74 -25.76 15.16
C GLN A 141 6.02 -24.92 15.12
N GLU A 142 7.00 -25.29 14.28
CA GLU A 142 8.22 -24.51 14.07
C GLU A 142 7.92 -23.10 13.52
N VAL A 143 7.03 -23.00 12.55
CA VAL A 143 6.59 -21.74 11.96
C VAL A 143 5.84 -20.89 12.99
N ILE A 144 4.87 -21.45 13.72
CA ILE A 144 4.13 -20.71 14.75
C ILE A 144 5.07 -20.15 15.83
N GLN A 145 6.09 -20.91 16.24
CA GLN A 145 7.07 -20.47 17.24
C GLN A 145 8.00 -19.38 16.74
N SER A 146 8.23 -19.29 15.42
CA SER A 146 9.14 -18.31 14.81
C SER A 146 8.41 -17.10 14.21
N LEU A 147 7.11 -17.20 13.93
CA LEU A 147 6.29 -16.11 13.44
C LEU A 147 6.16 -15.02 14.50
N SER A 148 6.44 -13.77 14.10
CA SER A 148 6.18 -12.62 14.95
C SER A 148 4.67 -12.49 15.21
N THR A 149 4.29 -12.36 16.48
CA THR A 149 2.91 -12.01 16.87
C THR A 149 2.58 -10.54 16.58
N THR A 150 3.57 -9.73 16.24
CA THR A 150 3.38 -8.33 15.82
C THR A 150 3.39 -8.25 14.30
N ILE A 151 2.36 -7.64 13.73
CA ILE A 151 2.33 -7.26 12.32
C ILE A 151 2.52 -5.74 12.18
N SER A 152 3.02 -5.32 11.03
CA SER A 152 3.12 -3.92 10.61
C SER A 152 2.54 -3.80 9.22
N SER A 153 1.69 -2.81 8.98
CA SER A 153 1.09 -2.54 7.67
C SER A 153 0.80 -1.06 7.50
N ASP A 154 0.70 -0.63 6.25
CA ASP A 154 0.31 0.72 5.88
C ASP A 154 -1.20 0.75 5.57
N ILE A 155 -1.88 1.81 6.02
CA ILE A 155 -3.23 2.15 5.56
C ILE A 155 -3.22 3.59 4.99
N PRO A 156 -3.57 3.77 3.71
CA PRO A 156 -3.70 5.09 3.11
C PRO A 156 -5.13 5.64 3.25
N PHE A 157 -5.22 6.93 3.56
CA PHE A 157 -6.44 7.73 3.52
C PHE A 157 -6.31 8.81 2.44
N SER A 158 -7.12 8.72 1.39
CA SER A 158 -7.20 9.70 0.30
C SER A 158 -8.20 10.79 0.66
N PHE A 159 -7.74 12.04 0.69
CA PHE A 159 -8.64 13.16 0.95
C PHE A 159 -9.66 13.30 -0.17
N ARG A 160 -9.23 13.18 -1.43
CA ARG A 160 -10.15 13.26 -2.57
C ARG A 160 -11.27 12.22 -2.52
N ASN A 161 -10.95 10.98 -2.12
CA ASN A 161 -11.90 9.87 -2.22
C ASN A 161 -12.62 9.53 -0.91
N GLN A 162 -11.93 9.60 0.23
CA GLN A 162 -12.49 9.22 1.55
C GLN A 162 -12.92 10.43 2.37
N PHE A 163 -12.33 11.61 2.17
CA PHE A 163 -12.65 12.84 2.90
C PHE A 163 -13.14 13.95 1.95
N ALA A 164 -14.15 13.63 1.13
CA ALA A 164 -14.59 14.48 0.02
C ALA A 164 -15.02 15.90 0.45
N ASP A 165 -15.64 16.03 1.63
CA ASP A 165 -16.04 17.34 2.17
C ASP A 165 -14.81 18.17 2.57
N GLN A 166 -13.84 17.55 3.26
CA GLN A 166 -12.56 18.18 3.61
C GLN A 166 -11.77 18.57 2.35
N TRP A 167 -11.78 17.71 1.34
CA TRP A 167 -11.18 18.02 0.05
C TRP A 167 -11.86 19.22 -0.62
N PHE A 168 -13.19 19.28 -0.59
CA PHE A 168 -13.95 20.43 -1.09
C PHE A 168 -13.58 21.72 -0.36
N ASP A 169 -13.49 21.69 0.98
CA ASP A 169 -13.14 22.84 1.80
C ASP A 169 -11.74 23.39 1.48
N LEU A 170 -10.74 22.51 1.29
CA LEU A 170 -9.38 22.90 0.89
C LEU A 170 -9.33 23.54 -0.51
N ASN A 171 -10.20 23.10 -1.43
CA ASN A 171 -10.30 23.66 -2.78
C ASN A 171 -11.16 24.94 -2.85
N ASN A 172 -11.97 25.20 -1.81
CA ASN A 172 -12.87 26.35 -1.74
C ASN A 172 -12.66 27.15 -0.44
N PRO A 173 -11.43 27.59 -0.13
CA PRO A 173 -11.08 28.14 1.18
C PRO A 173 -11.88 29.39 1.55
N GLU A 174 -12.31 30.19 0.56
CA GLU A 174 -13.12 31.41 0.75
C GLU A 174 -14.57 31.10 1.19
N GLN A 175 -15.02 29.85 1.05
CA GLN A 175 -16.38 29.40 1.43
C GLN A 175 -16.42 28.81 2.85
N THR A 176 -15.29 28.81 3.57
CA THR A 176 -15.13 28.16 4.87
C THR A 176 -14.83 29.19 5.97
N ALA A 177 -15.27 28.89 7.20
CA ALA A 177 -15.00 29.76 8.36
C ALA A 177 -13.54 29.67 8.86
N THR A 178 -12.86 28.56 8.58
CA THR A 178 -11.45 28.30 8.91
C THR A 178 -10.69 27.92 7.64
N PRO A 179 -10.31 28.91 6.81
CA PRO A 179 -9.65 28.65 5.54
C PRO A 179 -8.44 27.74 5.69
N MET A 180 -8.35 26.72 4.82
CA MET A 180 -7.24 25.76 4.78
C MET A 180 -7.07 24.87 6.03
N VAL A 181 -8.10 24.76 6.89
CA VAL A 181 -8.08 23.86 8.05
C VAL A 181 -9.21 22.85 7.91
N VAL A 182 -8.87 21.56 8.01
CA VAL A 182 -9.83 20.46 7.91
C VAL A 182 -9.63 19.44 9.03
N ARG A 183 -10.73 18.82 9.45
CA ARG A 183 -10.76 17.81 10.51
C ARG A 183 -11.43 16.53 10.02
N PHE A 184 -10.90 15.41 10.46
CA PHE A 184 -11.39 14.07 10.16
C PHE A 184 -11.05 13.13 11.31
N VAL A 185 -11.69 11.95 11.34
CA VAL A 185 -11.56 10.99 12.43
C VAL A 185 -11.11 9.66 11.86
N THR A 186 -10.23 8.96 12.56
CA THR A 186 -9.96 7.55 12.33
C THR A 186 -10.56 6.73 13.46
N THR A 187 -11.30 5.66 13.13
CA THR A 187 -11.98 4.80 14.11
C THR A 187 -11.40 3.39 14.10
N ARG A 188 -11.85 2.52 15.03
CA ARG A 188 -11.37 1.13 15.10
C ARG A 188 -11.71 0.34 13.84
N GLU A 189 -12.83 0.66 13.20
CA GLU A 189 -13.37 0.00 12.02
C GLU A 189 -12.52 0.25 10.76
N ASP A 190 -11.74 1.34 10.74
CA ASP A 190 -10.81 1.61 9.64
C ASP A 190 -9.63 0.63 9.60
N PHE A 191 -9.33 -0.05 10.71
CA PHE A 191 -8.19 -0.96 10.85
C PHE A 191 -8.63 -2.43 10.86
N PRO A 192 -7.78 -3.39 10.43
CA PRO A 192 -8.18 -4.78 10.38
C PRO A 192 -8.72 -5.31 11.71
N PRO A 193 -9.77 -6.15 11.68
CA PRO A 193 -10.31 -6.75 12.88
C PRO A 193 -9.32 -7.74 13.48
N ASN A 194 -9.56 -8.16 14.73
CA ASN A 194 -8.76 -9.16 15.45
C ASN A 194 -7.27 -8.78 15.62
N LEU A 195 -6.96 -7.49 15.59
CA LEU A 195 -5.66 -6.98 16.04
C LEU A 195 -5.85 -6.27 17.37
N GLU A 196 -5.01 -6.64 18.32
CA GLU A 196 -4.92 -6.01 19.64
C GLU A 196 -3.75 -5.03 19.67
N ASP A 197 -3.74 -4.13 20.66
CA ASP A 197 -2.61 -3.23 20.93
C ASP A 197 -2.16 -2.46 19.66
N LEU A 198 -3.13 -1.92 18.92
CA LEU A 198 -2.84 -1.15 17.71
C LEU A 198 -2.09 0.13 18.06
N ARG A 199 -0.98 0.38 17.37
CA ARG A 199 -0.07 1.51 17.59
C ARG A 199 0.35 2.14 16.27
N ILE A 200 0.35 3.46 16.19
CA ILE A 200 0.95 4.20 15.08
C ILE A 200 2.47 3.98 15.12
N GLN A 201 3.04 3.40 14.07
CA GLN A 201 4.48 3.27 13.91
C GLN A 201 5.08 4.41 13.10
N GLN A 202 4.41 4.84 12.03
CA GLN A 202 4.85 5.95 11.18
C GLN A 202 3.63 6.72 10.65
N VAL A 203 3.84 7.99 10.36
CA VAL A 203 2.89 8.86 9.66
C VAL A 203 3.57 9.45 8.44
N LEU A 204 2.87 9.46 7.33
CA LEU A 204 3.29 10.10 6.09
C LEU A 204 2.12 10.89 5.51
N LEU A 205 2.40 12.11 5.06
CA LEU A 205 1.46 12.92 4.29
C LEU A 205 2.08 13.19 2.93
N ALA A 206 1.43 12.76 1.86
CA ALA A 206 1.87 12.97 0.49
C ALA A 206 0.87 13.85 -0.26
N PHE A 207 1.36 14.94 -0.82
CA PHE A 207 0.66 15.79 -1.77
C PHE A 207 0.95 15.24 -3.16
N LEU A 208 -0.03 14.55 -3.74
CA LEU A 208 0.06 14.07 -5.12
C LEU A 208 -0.06 15.28 -6.04
N ARG A 209 1.00 15.55 -6.81
CA ARG A 209 1.08 16.75 -7.66
C ARG A 209 0.76 16.41 -9.11
N ALA A 210 0.14 17.36 -9.79
CA ALA A 210 -0.08 17.31 -11.22
C ALA A 210 1.26 17.18 -11.97
N ALA A 211 1.22 16.54 -13.14
CA ALA A 211 2.42 16.27 -13.93
C ALA A 211 3.17 17.58 -14.27
N GLY A 212 4.43 17.67 -13.86
CA GLY A 212 5.28 18.84 -14.09
C GLY A 212 5.24 19.89 -12.97
N SER A 213 4.34 19.76 -11.98
CA SER A 213 4.40 20.59 -10.77
C SER A 213 5.46 20.05 -9.81
N SER A 214 6.28 20.97 -9.28
CA SER A 214 7.30 20.71 -8.27
C SER A 214 7.14 21.63 -7.07
N SER A 215 5.97 22.26 -6.93
CA SER A 215 5.66 23.16 -5.82
C SER A 215 5.67 22.39 -4.49
N GLU A 216 6.16 23.03 -3.44
CA GLU A 216 6.21 22.49 -2.08
C GLU A 216 5.29 23.30 -1.16
N VAL A 217 4.67 22.65 -0.19
CA VAL A 217 3.82 23.27 0.81
C VAL A 217 4.64 23.43 2.10
N SER A 218 4.85 24.67 2.53
CA SER A 218 5.67 25.00 3.70
C SER A 218 4.79 25.49 4.85
N GLY A 219 4.88 24.88 6.02
CA GLY A 219 4.07 25.24 7.19
C GLY A 219 2.77 24.46 7.33
N SER A 220 2.66 23.29 6.68
CA SER A 220 1.55 22.36 6.89
C SER A 220 1.61 21.80 8.31
N SER A 221 0.57 21.97 9.11
CA SER A 221 0.46 21.43 10.45
C SER A 221 -0.48 20.24 10.49
N LEU A 222 -0.02 19.12 11.05
CA LEU A 222 -0.84 17.95 11.32
C LEU A 222 -0.88 17.72 12.83
N LEU A 223 -2.09 17.70 13.40
CA LEU A 223 -2.34 17.42 14.80
C LEU A 223 -3.20 16.15 14.91
N PHE A 224 -2.92 15.35 15.94
CA PHE A 224 -3.66 14.15 16.29
C PHE A 224 -4.03 14.17 17.78
N THR A 225 -5.28 13.89 18.09
CA THR A 225 -5.80 13.71 19.44
C THR A 225 -6.33 12.28 19.57
N GLU A 226 -5.63 11.47 20.34
CA GLU A 226 -5.99 10.07 20.59
C GLU A 226 -7.28 9.98 21.42
N ASP A 227 -8.17 9.05 21.07
CA ASP A 227 -9.40 8.78 21.82
C ASP A 227 -9.13 8.46 23.29
N GLY A 228 -9.74 9.23 24.20
CA GLY A 228 -9.51 9.12 25.63
C GLY A 228 -8.09 9.51 26.09
N GLY A 229 -7.27 10.04 25.18
CA GLY A 229 -5.93 10.54 25.43
C GLY A 229 -5.90 11.96 25.99
N GLY A 230 -4.70 12.52 26.08
CA GLY A 230 -4.48 13.93 26.43
C GLY A 230 -4.82 14.90 25.29
N GLY A 231 -4.26 16.11 25.35
CA GLY A 231 -4.41 17.10 24.27
C GLY A 231 -3.72 16.72 22.95
N PRO A 232 -3.90 17.54 21.91
CA PRO A 232 -3.37 17.26 20.58
C PRO A 232 -1.83 17.19 20.58
N VAL A 233 -1.31 16.27 19.77
CA VAL A 233 0.13 16.12 19.49
C VAL A 233 0.39 16.27 17.99
N GLY A 234 1.59 16.69 17.62
CA GLY A 234 1.94 16.96 16.23
C GLY A 234 2.42 18.40 16.05
N GLY A 235 2.39 18.88 14.81
CA GLY A 235 2.71 20.27 14.51
C GLY A 235 3.08 20.52 13.06
N ALA A 236 3.69 21.68 12.83
CA ALA A 236 4.10 22.14 11.51
C ALA A 236 5.26 21.30 10.93
N ALA A 237 5.22 21.09 9.64
CA ALA A 237 6.24 20.44 8.83
C ALA A 237 6.19 21.00 7.38
N ASN A 238 7.26 20.78 6.63
CA ASN A 238 7.38 21.24 5.24
C ASN A 238 7.51 20.04 4.33
N THR A 239 6.85 20.06 3.17
CA THR A 239 7.01 18.99 2.18
C THR A 239 8.41 19.02 1.58
N VAL A 240 8.93 17.84 1.27
CA VAL A 240 10.09 17.65 0.41
C VAL A 240 9.68 16.64 -0.64
N GLU A 241 9.77 17.03 -1.92
CA GLU A 241 9.23 16.26 -3.04
C GLU A 241 7.72 15.95 -2.89
N GLY A 242 6.97 16.87 -2.26
CA GLY A 242 5.55 16.69 -1.97
C GLY A 242 5.26 15.75 -0.81
N VAL A 243 6.25 15.32 -0.01
CA VAL A 243 6.08 14.35 1.07
C VAL A 243 6.58 14.89 2.42
N ILE A 244 5.82 14.63 3.47
CA ILE A 244 6.23 14.76 4.88
C ILE A 244 6.14 13.37 5.50
N SER A 245 7.19 12.89 6.19
CA SER A 245 7.16 11.56 6.79
C SER A 245 7.99 11.47 8.05
N THR A 246 7.49 10.72 9.04
CA THR A 246 8.26 10.35 10.24
C THR A 246 9.29 9.26 9.97
N ARG A 247 9.25 8.61 8.80
CA ARG A 247 10.15 7.49 8.46
C ARG A 247 11.57 8.03 8.27
N ARG A 248 12.48 7.59 9.15
CA ARG A 248 13.92 7.85 9.04
C ARG A 248 14.55 6.76 8.17
N ALA A 249 15.34 7.13 7.18
CA ALA A 249 16.11 6.17 6.39
C ALA A 249 17.56 6.09 6.85
N ASP A 250 17.99 4.90 7.22
CA ASP A 250 19.27 4.22 6.95
C ASP A 250 20.53 5.11 6.76
N GLY A 251 20.74 6.12 7.60
CA GLY A 251 21.97 6.93 7.61
C GLY A 251 22.24 7.78 6.35
N LYS A 252 21.32 7.81 5.39
CA LYS A 252 21.28 8.77 4.27
C LYS A 252 19.84 9.20 4.05
N ALA A 253 19.64 10.52 3.98
CA ALA A 253 18.35 11.15 3.81
C ALA A 253 17.57 10.50 2.65
N ILE A 254 16.57 9.68 2.97
CA ILE A 254 15.35 9.77 2.18
C ILE A 254 14.80 11.15 2.50
N ARG A 255 14.53 11.88 1.43
CA ARG A 255 14.09 13.27 1.33
C ARG A 255 12.69 13.45 1.94
N ALA A 256 12.50 13.03 3.20
CA ALA A 256 11.30 13.27 3.96
C ALA A 256 11.35 14.69 4.52
N GLY A 257 10.25 15.44 4.38
CA GLY A 257 10.07 16.70 5.09
C GLY A 257 10.40 16.63 6.58
N ASP A 258 10.65 17.79 7.21
CA ASP A 258 10.92 17.88 8.65
C ASP A 258 9.66 17.53 9.47
N ALA A 259 9.42 16.23 9.67
CA ALA A 259 8.33 15.70 10.47
C ALA A 259 8.74 15.48 11.94
N ALA A 260 9.77 16.18 12.44
CA ALA A 260 10.21 16.03 13.83
C ALA A 260 9.08 16.35 14.82
N SER A 261 8.21 17.30 14.47
CA SER A 261 7.02 17.67 15.22
C SER A 261 5.97 16.55 15.31
N TRP A 262 6.01 15.55 14.44
CA TRP A 262 5.05 14.44 14.37
C TRP A 262 5.49 13.21 15.18
N ILE A 263 6.73 13.18 15.67
CA ILE A 263 7.25 12.07 16.49
C ILE A 263 6.36 11.74 17.71
N PRO A 264 5.76 12.72 18.42
CA PRO A 264 4.86 12.41 19.53
C PRO A 264 3.54 11.72 19.15
N ILE A 265 3.21 11.63 17.86
CA ILE A 265 2.07 10.85 17.34
C ILE A 265 2.38 9.34 17.40
N LEU A 266 3.66 8.97 17.27
CA LEU A 266 4.09 7.58 17.23
C LEU A 266 3.86 6.89 18.58
N GLY A 267 3.46 5.62 18.54
CA GLY A 267 3.15 4.80 19.71
C GLY A 267 1.74 5.01 20.28
N LYS A 268 0.96 5.96 19.75
CA LYS A 268 -0.45 6.14 20.14
C LYS A 268 -1.36 5.12 19.46
N ALA A 269 -2.53 4.86 20.04
CA ALA A 269 -3.61 4.18 19.32
C ALA A 269 -3.99 5.00 18.08
N PRO A 270 -4.26 4.37 16.92
CA PRO A 270 -4.52 5.09 15.69
C PRO A 270 -5.98 5.56 15.56
N PHE A 271 -6.69 5.72 16.69
CA PHE A 271 -8.09 6.13 16.74
C PHE A 271 -8.21 7.49 17.41
N GLY A 272 -8.91 8.42 16.77
CA GLY A 272 -9.15 9.76 17.29
C GLY A 272 -9.24 10.84 16.21
N ASP A 273 -9.18 12.08 16.68
CA ASP A 273 -9.36 13.27 15.86
C ASP A 273 -8.05 13.73 15.21
N TRP A 274 -8.11 14.03 13.93
CA TRP A 274 -7.03 14.64 13.17
C TRP A 274 -7.41 16.04 12.72
N GLU A 275 -6.43 16.95 12.74
CA GLU A 275 -6.55 18.29 12.14
C GLU A 275 -5.38 18.51 11.19
N LEU A 276 -5.69 18.76 9.92
CA LEU A 276 -4.72 19.22 8.92
C LEU A 276 -4.97 20.71 8.67
N ALA A 277 -3.97 21.53 8.97
CA ALA A 277 -3.96 22.95 8.67
C ALA A 277 -2.88 23.23 7.63
N LEU A 278 -3.27 23.76 6.48
CA LEU A 278 -2.35 24.26 5.47
C LEU A 278 -2.22 25.78 5.61
N PRO A 279 -1.10 26.37 5.18
CA PRO A 279 -0.95 27.81 5.14
C PRO A 279 -2.07 28.46 4.30
N ALA A 280 -2.74 29.48 4.84
CA ALA A 280 -3.77 30.22 4.12
C ALA A 280 -3.20 31.34 3.21
N ASP A 281 -1.95 31.20 2.77
CA ASP A 281 -1.27 32.19 1.94
C ASP A 281 -1.64 32.06 0.44
N PRO A 282 -1.43 33.10 -0.37
CA PRO A 282 -1.82 33.07 -1.79
C PRO A 282 -1.15 31.97 -2.61
N VAL A 283 0.07 31.54 -2.27
CA VAL A 283 0.78 30.47 -2.98
C VAL A 283 0.08 29.15 -2.73
N THR A 284 -0.15 28.80 -1.46
CA THR A 284 -0.84 27.55 -1.11
C THR A 284 -2.26 27.51 -1.70
N LYS A 285 -3.02 28.62 -1.61
CA LYS A 285 -4.34 28.73 -2.25
C LYS A 285 -4.30 28.51 -3.76
N ALA A 286 -3.30 29.05 -4.44
CA ALA A 286 -3.14 28.87 -5.88
C ALA A 286 -2.88 27.41 -6.26
N LEU A 287 -2.19 26.62 -5.44
CA LEU A 287 -1.95 25.20 -5.71
C LEU A 287 -3.25 24.40 -5.82
N PHE A 288 -4.24 24.70 -4.98
CA PHE A 288 -5.56 24.07 -5.06
C PHE A 288 -6.40 24.66 -6.19
N ALA A 289 -6.45 26.00 -6.30
CA ALA A 289 -7.25 26.68 -7.32
C ALA A 289 -6.83 26.34 -8.76
N ASN A 290 -5.54 26.06 -8.97
CA ASN A 290 -4.98 25.66 -10.26
C ASN A 290 -4.98 24.14 -10.49
N GLU A 291 -5.54 23.36 -9.56
CA GLU A 291 -5.53 21.88 -9.59
C GLU A 291 -4.10 21.29 -9.66
N GLU A 292 -3.10 21.97 -9.09
CA GLU A 292 -1.73 21.47 -9.03
C GLU A 292 -1.56 20.33 -8.00
N ILE A 293 -2.45 20.26 -7.01
CA ILE A 293 -2.55 19.15 -6.08
C ILE A 293 -3.70 18.25 -6.52
N GLU A 294 -3.35 17.06 -7.01
CA GLU A 294 -4.29 16.04 -7.44
C GLU A 294 -4.86 15.24 -6.26
N ASP A 295 -4.17 15.10 -5.12
CA ASP A 295 -4.73 14.47 -3.91
C ASP A 295 -3.83 14.74 -2.71
N ILE A 296 -4.34 14.50 -1.51
CA ILE A 296 -3.55 14.37 -0.29
C ILE A 296 -3.76 12.97 0.25
N LEU A 297 -2.67 12.23 0.44
CA LEU A 297 -2.68 10.91 1.06
C LEU A 297 -2.10 11.01 2.47
N LEU A 298 -2.90 10.71 3.48
CA LEU A 298 -2.41 10.39 4.82
C LEU A 298 -2.16 8.87 4.88
N VAL A 299 -0.92 8.45 5.04
CA VAL A 299 -0.55 7.05 5.22
C VAL A 299 -0.16 6.83 6.67
N ILE A 300 -0.90 5.97 7.36
CA ILE A 300 -0.59 5.51 8.71
C ILE A 300 0.05 4.13 8.60
N THR A 301 1.34 4.02 8.93
CA THR A 301 1.93 2.71 9.23
C THR A 301 1.55 2.36 10.65
N TYR A 302 0.81 1.28 10.86
CA TYR A 302 0.43 0.80 12.18
C TYR A 302 1.05 -0.55 12.46
N SER A 303 1.21 -0.86 13.74
CA SER A 303 1.44 -2.22 14.22
C SER A 303 0.30 -2.69 15.09
N GLY A 304 0.07 -4.00 15.09
CA GLY A 304 -0.86 -4.65 16.02
C GLY A 304 -0.38 -6.04 16.36
N ARG A 305 -0.89 -6.57 17.47
CA ARG A 305 -0.66 -7.94 17.92
C ARG A 305 -1.77 -8.85 17.42
N THR A 306 -1.40 -9.95 16.80
CA THR A 306 -2.34 -11.02 16.45
C THR A 306 -2.66 -11.85 17.69
N PRO A 307 -3.87 -12.45 17.78
CA PRO A 307 -4.18 -13.45 18.79
C PRO A 307 -3.23 -14.64 18.69
N ASP A 308 -3.14 -15.39 19.78
CA ASP A 308 -2.39 -16.65 19.78
C ASP A 308 -3.01 -17.63 18.79
N TRP A 309 -2.14 -18.42 18.15
CA TRP A 309 -2.60 -19.50 17.29
C TRP A 309 -3.39 -20.53 18.10
N PRO A 310 -4.50 -21.08 17.57
CA PRO A 310 -5.25 -22.11 18.26
C PRO A 310 -4.36 -23.33 18.52
N SER A 311 -4.42 -23.83 19.76
CA SER A 311 -3.75 -25.04 20.23
C SER A 311 -4.30 -26.29 19.57
#